data_AF-A0A9D5PPB5-F1
#
_entry.id   AF-A0A9D5PPB5-F1
#
_cell.length_a   1.000
_cell.length_b   1.000
_cell.length_c   1.000
_cell.angle_alpha   90.00
_cell.angle_beta   90.00
_cell.angle_gamma   90.00
#
_symmetry.space_group_name_H-M   'P 1'
#
loop_
_entity.id
_entity.type
_entity.pdbx_description
1 polymer ?
#
loop_
_entity_poly.entity_id
_entity_poly.type
_entity_poly.pdbx_seq_one_letter_code
_entity_poly.pdbx_strand_id
1 'polypeptide(L)'
;LVLGGVAALPFLPAILPASIVSRYFDIGNMADTSTSYRVGGWQASLAMLKDNILAGIGVGGDAWSKVYPQYSLLAMESTPHAHNLYIQLVIDLGIMGLAAYLFFLFFLYQSGFTFFSRLSDEGLLLPESLGAEDVPRSVDANRNIRRTRSDLRIMAAAPLCGVIAVLVQGMVENIWYNYRVYLMIWLVTGLASAAVRTGTALVDESERGEGDSEAYTVDVMHFSRGSENKAKKSP
;
A
#
# COMPACT_ATOMS: atom_id res chain seq x y z
N LEU A 1 6.38 22.01 -21.63
CA LEU A 1 5.81 22.26 -20.28
C LEU A 1 6.90 22.29 -19.21
N VAL A 2 7.70 21.24 -19.04
CA VAL A 2 8.76 21.18 -18.00
C VAL A 2 9.82 22.30 -18.15
N LEU A 3 10.34 22.54 -19.35
CA LEU A 3 11.33 23.61 -19.59
C LEU A 3 10.77 25.03 -19.35
N GLY A 4 9.50 25.25 -19.69
CA GLY A 4 8.81 26.52 -19.41
C GLY A 4 8.55 26.73 -17.92
N GLY A 5 8.24 25.66 -17.18
CA GLY A 5 8.13 25.70 -15.72
C GLY A 5 9.46 26.02 -15.04
N VAL A 6 10.57 25.44 -15.51
CA VAL A 6 11.92 25.71 -14.97
C VAL A 6 12.37 27.14 -15.27
N ALA A 7 12.09 27.67 -16.48
CA ALA A 7 12.40 29.05 -16.84
C ALA A 7 11.58 30.10 -16.08
N ALA A 8 10.41 29.72 -15.55
CA ALA A 8 9.54 30.59 -14.76
C ALA A 8 9.94 30.68 -13.28
N LEU A 9 10.71 29.72 -12.75
CA LEU A 9 11.15 29.66 -11.35
C LEU A 9 11.77 30.96 -10.80
N PRO A 10 12.65 31.69 -11.51
CA PRO A 10 13.23 32.93 -10.98
C PRO A 10 12.25 34.11 -10.93
N PHE A 11 11.12 34.02 -11.64
CA PHE A 11 10.08 35.07 -11.68
C PHE A 11 8.92 34.82 -10.70
N LEU A 12 8.84 33.62 -10.13
CA LEU A 12 7.81 33.24 -9.14
C LEU A 12 7.79 34.17 -7.90
N PRO A 13 8.91 34.64 -7.34
CA PRO A 13 8.88 35.54 -6.18
C PRO A 13 8.21 36.90 -6.43
N ALA A 14 8.14 37.36 -7.69
CA ALA A 14 7.54 38.63 -8.05
C ALA A 14 6.02 38.54 -8.30
N ILE A 15 5.50 37.34 -8.53
CA ILE A 15 4.10 37.08 -8.90
C ILE A 15 3.32 36.44 -7.73
N LEU A 16 4.02 35.72 -6.85
CA LEU A 16 3.41 35.03 -5.73
C LEU A 16 3.16 35.98 -4.53
N PRO A 17 2.05 35.80 -3.80
CA PRO A 17 1.81 36.49 -2.54
C PRO A 17 2.97 36.35 -1.56
N ALA A 18 3.23 37.38 -0.75
CA ALA A 18 4.34 37.41 0.21
C ALA A 18 4.34 36.22 1.18
N SER A 19 3.18 35.63 1.47
CA SER A 19 3.02 34.42 2.28
C SER A 19 3.54 33.13 1.63
N ILE A 20 3.58 33.05 0.30
CA ILE A 20 4.13 31.89 -0.43
C ILE A 20 5.64 32.04 -0.62
N VAL A 21 6.09 33.27 -0.90
CA VAL A 21 7.52 33.59 -1.06
C VAL A 21 8.28 33.38 0.24
N SER A 22 7.74 33.87 1.37
CA SER A 22 8.31 33.61 2.71
C SER A 22 8.40 32.10 3.00
N ARG A 23 7.33 31.34 2.76
CA ARG A 23 7.33 29.88 2.92
C ARG A 23 8.37 29.17 2.05
N TYR A 24 8.58 29.64 0.82
CA TYR A 24 9.58 29.07 -0.08
C TYR A 24 11.01 29.28 0.42
N PHE A 25 11.32 30.47 0.93
CA PHE A 25 12.62 30.76 1.55
C PHE A 25 12.79 30.11 2.93
N ASP A 26 11.71 29.91 3.67
CA ASP A 26 11.71 29.20 4.96
C ASP A 26 11.97 27.69 4.82
N ILE A 27 11.52 27.07 3.72
CA ILE A 27 11.81 25.64 3.42
C ILE A 27 13.33 25.39 3.34
N GLY A 28 14.11 26.38 2.89
CA GLY A 28 15.57 26.30 2.78
C GLY A 28 16.33 26.77 4.03
N ASN A 29 15.66 27.41 4.99
CA ASN A 29 16.28 27.91 6.21
C ASN A 29 16.24 26.84 7.31
N MET A 30 17.15 25.85 7.22
CA MET A 30 17.29 24.77 8.20
C MET A 30 17.87 25.23 9.56
N ALA A 31 18.13 26.53 9.74
CA ALA A 31 18.94 27.02 10.84
C ALA A 31 18.16 27.42 12.11
N ASP A 32 16.85 27.67 12.07
CA ASP A 32 16.16 28.19 13.26
C ASP A 32 14.78 27.54 13.55
N THR A 33 14.61 27.13 14.81
CA THR A 33 13.38 26.65 15.50
C THR A 33 12.76 25.31 15.13
N SER A 34 12.60 24.88 13.87
CA SER A 34 11.77 23.69 13.58
C SER A 34 12.47 22.33 13.76
N THR A 35 13.74 22.21 13.35
CA THR A 35 14.52 20.98 13.51
C THR A 35 14.89 20.75 14.97
N SER A 36 15.34 21.79 15.68
CA SER A 36 15.58 21.73 17.12
C SER A 36 14.29 21.41 17.89
N TYR A 37 13.14 21.91 17.42
CA TYR A 37 11.84 21.55 17.98
C TYR A 37 11.52 20.05 17.84
N ARG A 38 11.75 19.47 16.65
CA ARG A 38 11.55 18.04 16.41
C ARG A 38 12.51 17.16 17.21
N VAL A 39 13.79 17.52 17.26
CA VAL A 39 14.80 16.74 18.00
C VAL A 39 14.50 16.72 19.49
N GLY A 40 14.15 17.86 20.09
CA GLY A 40 13.76 17.88 21.51
C GLY A 40 12.46 17.11 21.78
N GLY A 41 11.47 17.20 20.88
CA GLY A 41 10.23 16.43 20.96
C GLY A 41 10.49 14.92 20.88
N TRP A 42 11.43 14.50 20.03
CA TRP A 42 11.86 13.10 19.95
C TRP A 42 12.58 12.65 21.22
N GLN A 43 13.44 13.49 21.81
CA GLN A 43 14.12 13.15 23.05
C GLN A 43 13.13 12.95 24.21
N ALA A 44 12.16 13.86 24.38
CA ALA A 44 11.10 13.73 25.38
C ALA A 44 10.26 12.48 25.13
N SER A 45 9.88 12.23 23.87
CA SER A 45 9.09 11.06 23.49
C SER A 45 9.83 9.75 23.72
N LEU A 46 11.15 9.70 23.45
CA LEU A 46 11.98 8.53 23.69
C LEU A 46 12.17 8.26 25.19
N ALA A 47 12.27 9.31 26.01
CA ALA A 47 12.30 9.15 27.47
C ALA A 47 10.99 8.55 27.98
N MET A 48 9.84 9.07 27.53
CA MET A 48 8.52 8.54 27.89
C MET A 48 8.30 7.11 27.37
N LEU A 49 8.80 6.80 26.17
CA LEU A 49 8.73 5.47 25.58
C LEU A 49 9.48 4.42 26.40
N LYS A 50 10.65 4.78 26.96
CA LYS A 50 11.43 3.85 27.80
C LYS A 50 10.65 3.38 29.03
N ASP A 51 9.85 4.26 29.62
CA ASP A 51 9.10 3.96 30.83
C ASP A 51 7.79 3.20 30.55
N ASN A 52 7.26 3.30 29.32
CA ASN A 52 5.94 2.78 28.94
C ASN A 52 5.97 1.80 27.76
N ILE A 53 7.11 1.18 27.47
CA ILE A 53 7.34 0.42 26.22
C ILE A 53 6.39 -0.78 26.03
N LEU A 54 5.96 -1.44 27.11
CA LEU A 54 5.22 -2.70 27.01
C LEU A 54 3.74 -2.49 26.71
N ALA A 55 3.06 -1.68 27.53
CA ALA A 55 1.61 -1.47 27.44
C ALA A 55 1.23 -0.14 26.78
N GLY A 56 2.16 0.80 26.69
CA GLY A 56 1.87 2.19 26.35
C GLY A 56 1.13 2.93 27.47
N ILE A 57 0.82 4.19 27.22
CA ILE A 57 0.07 5.09 28.11
C ILE A 57 -1.43 5.11 27.80
N GLY A 58 -1.84 4.48 26.70
CA GLY A 58 -3.20 4.52 26.16
C GLY A 58 -3.32 5.47 24.96
N VAL A 59 -4.33 5.21 24.13
CA VAL A 59 -4.58 5.95 22.88
C VAL A 59 -5.20 7.31 23.14
N GLY A 60 -4.74 8.33 22.42
CA GLY A 60 -5.37 9.65 22.33
C GLY A 60 -4.71 10.76 23.14
N GLY A 61 -5.11 12.00 22.84
CA GLY A 61 -4.50 13.21 23.41
C GLY A 61 -4.67 13.37 24.92
N ASP A 62 -5.69 12.74 25.51
CA ASP A 62 -5.94 12.80 26.96
C ASP A 62 -4.93 11.98 27.75
N ALA A 63 -4.47 10.83 27.21
CA ALA A 63 -3.40 10.05 27.82
C ALA A 63 -2.06 10.80 27.70
N TRP A 64 -1.79 11.34 26.51
CA TRP A 64 -0.61 12.15 26.25
C TRP A 64 -0.49 13.35 27.19
N SER A 65 -1.54 14.17 27.32
CA SER A 65 -1.51 15.40 28.14
C SER A 65 -1.32 15.15 29.63
N LYS A 66 -1.62 13.94 30.13
CA LYS A 66 -1.40 13.56 31.53
C LYS A 66 0.04 13.15 31.82
N VAL A 67 0.70 12.49 30.86
CA VAL A 67 2.02 11.88 31.07
C VAL A 67 3.14 12.75 30.51
N TYR A 68 2.95 13.32 29.32
CA TYR A 68 3.98 14.10 28.60
C TYR A 68 4.59 15.26 29.40
N PRO A 69 3.86 16.04 30.22
CA PRO A 69 4.45 17.14 30.99
C PRO A 69 5.57 16.72 31.95
N GLN A 70 5.63 15.44 32.35
CA GLN A 70 6.71 14.92 33.20
C GLN A 70 8.04 14.75 32.44
N TYR A 71 7.96 14.67 31.11
CA TYR A 71 9.09 14.43 30.20
C TYR A 71 9.39 15.64 29.32
N SER A 72 8.54 16.67 29.34
CA SER A 72 8.72 17.87 28.52
C SER A 72 9.93 18.67 28.98
N LEU A 73 10.77 19.07 28.03
CA LEU A 73 11.79 20.08 28.27
C LEU A 73 11.12 21.46 28.35
N LEU A 74 11.68 22.40 29.13
CA LEU A 74 11.12 23.76 29.39
C LEU A 74 10.70 24.55 28.13
N ALA A 75 11.20 24.20 26.94
CA ALA A 75 10.85 24.84 25.66
C ALA A 75 9.74 24.08 24.88
N MET A 76 9.17 23.00 25.42
CA MET A 76 8.38 22.00 24.70
C MET A 76 7.16 21.48 25.45
N GLU A 77 6.66 22.24 26.44
CA GLU A 77 5.55 21.84 27.31
C GLU A 77 4.25 21.52 26.55
N SER A 78 4.08 22.05 25.34
CA SER A 78 2.84 21.95 24.55
C SER A 78 2.95 21.12 23.27
N THR A 79 3.94 20.23 23.13
CA THR A 79 4.01 19.34 21.96
C THR A 79 2.84 18.34 22.00
N PRO A 80 1.96 18.30 20.97
CA PRO A 80 0.75 17.49 21.02
C PRO A 80 0.97 16.00 20.70
N HIS A 81 2.15 15.63 20.18
CA HIS A 81 2.51 14.27 19.79
C HIS A 81 4.00 14.11 19.47
N ALA A 82 4.48 12.87 19.38
CA ALA A 82 5.89 12.53 19.21
C ALA A 82 6.53 12.92 17.85
N HIS A 83 5.78 13.46 16.89
CA HIS A 83 6.27 13.79 15.53
C HIS A 83 6.97 12.61 14.83
N ASN A 84 6.56 11.40 15.14
CA ASN A 84 6.98 10.17 14.49
C ASN A 84 5.89 9.13 14.76
N LEU A 85 5.30 8.58 13.70
CA LEU A 85 4.18 7.64 13.80
C LEU A 85 4.56 6.38 14.59
N TYR A 86 5.76 5.85 14.41
CA TYR A 86 6.21 4.61 15.04
C TYR A 86 6.46 4.80 16.54
N ILE A 87 7.09 5.91 16.92
CA ILE A 87 7.28 6.27 18.33
C ILE A 87 5.92 6.50 18.99
N GLN A 88 5.02 7.22 18.33
CA GLN A 88 3.67 7.44 18.83
C GLN A 88 2.90 6.12 19.02
N LEU A 89 3.00 5.19 18.06
CA LEU A 89 2.36 3.87 18.13
C LEU A 89 2.81 3.09 19.38
N VAL A 90 4.11 3.10 19.68
CA VAL A 90 4.64 2.42 20.86
C VAL A 90 4.24 3.14 22.14
N ILE A 91 4.21 4.47 22.15
CA ILE A 91 3.74 5.25 23.30
C ILE A 91 2.27 4.95 23.58
N ASP A 92 1.40 4.93 22.58
CA ASP A 92 -0.04 4.80 22.76
C ASP A 92 -0.47 3.35 23.07
N LEU A 93 0.13 2.36 22.39
CA LEU A 93 -0.32 0.96 22.40
C LEU A 93 0.76 -0.03 22.87
N GLY A 94 1.95 0.45 23.20
CA GLY A 94 3.10 -0.40 23.51
C GLY A 94 3.69 -1.10 22.30
N ILE A 95 4.71 -1.91 22.56
CA ILE A 95 5.41 -2.70 21.55
C ILE A 95 4.47 -3.69 20.84
N MET A 96 3.42 -4.15 21.52
CA MET A 96 2.41 -5.03 20.94
C MET A 96 1.59 -4.34 19.85
N GLY A 97 1.27 -3.05 20.02
CA GLY A 97 0.61 -2.25 19.00
C GLY A 97 1.49 -2.05 17.76
N LEU A 98 2.77 -1.74 17.96
CA LEU A 98 3.72 -1.65 16.84
C LEU A 98 3.86 -3.00 16.13
N ALA A 99 3.99 -4.10 16.88
CA ALA A 99 4.08 -5.44 16.31
C ALA A 99 2.85 -5.77 15.47
N ALA A 100 1.64 -5.57 15.99
CA ALA A 100 0.40 -5.79 15.27
C ALA A 100 0.32 -4.96 13.98
N TYR A 101 0.76 -3.70 14.02
CA TYR A 101 0.82 -2.84 12.85
C TYR A 101 1.81 -3.35 11.79
N LEU A 102 3.02 -3.76 12.20
CA LEU A 102 4.01 -4.33 11.30
C LEU A 102 3.55 -5.67 10.70
N PHE A 103 2.89 -6.52 11.49
CA PHE A 103 2.28 -7.76 11.01
C PHE A 103 1.21 -7.49 9.95
N PHE A 104 0.34 -6.50 10.19
CA PHE A 104 -0.66 -6.07 9.22
C PHE A 104 -0.01 -5.62 7.90
N LEU A 105 1.02 -4.76 7.97
CA LEU A 105 1.74 -4.31 6.78
C LEU A 105 2.41 -5.48 6.05
N PHE A 106 3.02 -6.40 6.81
CA PHE A 106 3.65 -7.59 6.24
C PHE A 106 2.64 -8.42 5.44
N PHE A 107 1.47 -8.74 6.00
CA PHE A 107 0.45 -9.51 5.28
C PHE A 107 -0.15 -8.75 4.09
N LEU A 108 -0.33 -7.44 4.20
CA LEU A 108 -0.79 -6.60 3.09
C LEU A 108 0.17 -6.70 1.89
N TYR A 109 1.47 -6.49 2.13
CA TYR A 109 2.47 -6.56 1.07
C TYR A 109 2.73 -7.99 0.59
N GLN A 110 2.73 -8.98 1.49
CA GLN A 110 2.83 -10.39 1.13
C GLN A 110 1.72 -10.78 0.15
N SER A 111 0.46 -10.41 0.46
CA SER A 111 -0.67 -10.67 -0.43
C SER A 111 -0.52 -9.98 -1.78
N GLY A 112 -0.04 -8.73 -1.81
CA GLY A 112 0.20 -8.00 -3.05
C GLY A 112 1.31 -8.64 -3.90
N PHE A 113 2.43 -9.02 -3.29
CA PHE A 113 3.54 -9.67 -3.99
C PHE A 113 3.16 -11.05 -4.52
N THR A 114 2.46 -11.87 -3.74
CA THR A 114 1.94 -13.17 -4.20
C THR A 114 1.05 -12.99 -5.44
N PHE A 115 0.16 -12.00 -5.44
CA PHE A 115 -0.67 -11.69 -6.60
C PHE A 115 0.16 -11.26 -7.83
N PHE A 116 1.17 -10.40 -7.65
CA PHE A 116 2.05 -9.99 -8.75
C PHE A 116 2.89 -11.15 -9.31
N SER A 117 3.33 -12.07 -8.45
CA SER A 117 4.02 -13.29 -8.86
C SER A 117 3.13 -14.15 -9.75
N ARG A 118 1.85 -14.35 -9.37
CA ARG A 118 0.88 -15.10 -10.20
C ARG A 118 0.62 -14.45 -11.55
N LEU A 119 0.45 -13.13 -11.58
CA LEU A 119 0.30 -12.35 -12.82
C LEU A 119 1.54 -12.38 -13.72
N SER A 120 2.71 -12.78 -13.21
CA SER A 120 3.96 -12.88 -13.96
C SER A 120 4.15 -14.23 -14.63
N ASP A 121 3.29 -15.21 -14.33
CA ASP A 121 3.29 -16.49 -15.02
C ASP A 121 2.88 -16.29 -16.50
N GLU A 122 3.73 -16.73 -17.42
CA GLU A 122 3.43 -16.65 -18.85
C GLU A 122 2.28 -17.57 -19.24
N GLY A 123 2.11 -18.70 -18.55
CA GLY A 123 1.05 -19.68 -18.78
C GLY A 123 -0.35 -19.24 -18.34
N LEU A 124 -0.45 -18.15 -17.57
CA LEU A 124 -1.73 -17.73 -16.99
C LEU A 124 -2.74 -17.24 -18.04
N LEU A 125 -3.73 -18.05 -18.38
CA LEU A 125 -4.89 -17.60 -19.17
C LEU A 125 -5.81 -16.77 -18.26
N LEU A 126 -6.38 -15.67 -18.77
CA LEU A 126 -7.37 -14.86 -18.04
C LEU A 126 -8.78 -15.21 -18.54
N PRO A 127 -9.83 -15.08 -17.71
CA PRO A 127 -11.19 -15.40 -18.12
C PRO A 127 -11.60 -14.60 -19.36
N GLU A 128 -12.20 -15.28 -20.35
CA GLU A 128 -12.63 -14.69 -21.63
C GLU A 128 -13.66 -13.56 -21.45
N SER A 129 -14.41 -13.60 -20.33
CA SER A 129 -15.37 -12.58 -19.90
C SER A 129 -14.78 -11.18 -19.66
N LEU A 130 -13.46 -11.06 -19.49
CA LEU A 130 -12.77 -9.78 -19.33
C LEU A 130 -12.33 -9.14 -20.65
N GLY A 131 -12.53 -9.80 -21.79
CA GLY A 131 -12.21 -9.18 -23.08
C GLY A 131 -12.13 -10.11 -24.27
N ALA A 132 -13.28 -10.67 -24.70
CA ALA A 132 -13.58 -10.91 -26.10
C ALA A 132 -15.02 -11.43 -26.23
N GLU A 133 -15.95 -10.60 -26.69
CA GLU A 133 -17.00 -11.14 -27.56
C GLU A 133 -16.29 -11.60 -28.85
N ASP A 134 -16.32 -12.91 -29.11
CA ASP A 134 -16.06 -13.54 -30.42
C ASP A 134 -14.81 -13.10 -31.21
N VAL A 135 -13.65 -12.95 -30.57
CA VAL A 135 -12.39 -12.69 -31.32
C VAL A 135 -11.68 -14.02 -31.59
N PRO A 136 -11.50 -14.43 -32.87
CA PRO A 136 -10.74 -15.64 -33.21
C PRO A 136 -9.32 -15.55 -32.64
N ARG A 137 -8.60 -16.68 -32.49
CA ARG A 137 -7.15 -16.75 -32.16
C ARG A 137 -6.30 -15.86 -33.09
N SER A 138 -6.33 -14.56 -32.84
CA SER A 138 -5.75 -13.49 -33.65
C SER A 138 -4.82 -12.66 -32.75
N VAL A 139 -3.93 -11.88 -33.37
CA VAL A 139 -2.97 -11.01 -32.68
C VAL A 139 -3.64 -10.08 -31.64
N ASP A 140 -4.92 -9.77 -31.82
CA ASP A 140 -5.71 -8.89 -30.95
C ASP A 140 -6.04 -9.53 -29.59
N ALA A 141 -6.28 -10.84 -29.54
CA ALA A 141 -6.53 -11.56 -28.28
C ALA A 141 -5.31 -11.51 -27.35
N ASN A 142 -4.11 -11.73 -27.90
CA ASN A 142 -2.87 -11.71 -27.11
C ASN A 142 -2.52 -10.28 -26.62
N ARG A 143 -2.86 -9.26 -27.41
CA ARG A 143 -2.75 -7.85 -27.00
C ARG A 143 -3.70 -7.52 -25.82
N ASN A 144 -4.94 -7.99 -25.88
CA ASN A 144 -5.95 -7.75 -24.83
C ASN A 144 -5.55 -8.40 -23.51
N ILE A 145 -5.09 -9.65 -23.53
CA ILE A 145 -4.61 -10.36 -22.33
C ILE A 145 -3.44 -9.61 -21.67
N ARG A 146 -2.44 -9.18 -22.45
CA ARG A 146 -1.30 -8.39 -21.94
C ARG A 146 -1.76 -7.06 -21.32
N ARG A 147 -2.76 -6.42 -21.91
CA ARG A 147 -3.35 -5.18 -21.39
C ARG A 147 -4.08 -5.43 -20.07
N THR A 148 -4.96 -6.42 -19.99
CA THR A 148 -5.69 -6.77 -18.76
C THR A 148 -4.74 -7.13 -17.62
N ARG A 149 -3.68 -7.91 -17.89
CA ARG A 149 -2.63 -8.19 -16.89
C ARG A 149 -1.96 -6.90 -16.38
N SER A 150 -1.67 -5.96 -17.28
CA SER A 150 -1.05 -4.68 -16.93
C SER A 150 -2.01 -3.79 -16.13
N ASP A 151 -3.28 -3.75 -16.50
CA ASP A 151 -4.32 -2.99 -15.80
C ASP A 151 -4.52 -3.52 -14.38
N LEU A 152 -4.61 -4.85 -14.19
CA LEU A 152 -4.68 -5.48 -12.87
C LEU A 152 -3.45 -5.17 -12.00
N ARG A 153 -2.25 -5.18 -12.60
CA ARG A 153 -1.01 -4.80 -11.90
C ARG A 153 -1.06 -3.35 -11.43
N ILE A 154 -1.47 -2.43 -12.30
CA ILE A 154 -1.53 -1.00 -11.97
C ILE A 154 -2.60 -0.74 -10.89
N MET A 155 -3.77 -1.38 -10.99
CA MET A 155 -4.86 -1.26 -10.03
C MET A 155 -4.45 -1.68 -8.62
N ALA A 156 -3.65 -2.74 -8.48
CA ALA A 156 -3.13 -3.17 -7.17
C ALA A 156 -1.88 -2.38 -6.74
N ALA A 157 -0.98 -2.03 -7.65
CA ALA A 157 0.28 -1.35 -7.32
C ALA A 157 0.08 0.10 -6.87
N ALA A 158 -0.85 0.84 -7.47
CA ALA A 158 -1.11 2.23 -7.15
C ALA A 158 -1.49 2.46 -5.67
N PRO A 159 -2.50 1.79 -5.09
CA PRO A 159 -2.83 1.97 -3.68
C PRO A 159 -1.75 1.42 -2.74
N LEU A 160 -1.07 0.31 -3.09
CA LEU A 160 0.06 -0.22 -2.30
C LEU A 160 1.23 0.78 -2.22
N CYS A 161 1.53 1.48 -3.31
CA CYS A 161 2.51 2.57 -3.34
C CYS A 161 2.08 3.76 -2.47
N GLY A 162 0.79 4.11 -2.51
CA GLY A 162 0.21 5.13 -1.64
C GLY A 162 0.43 4.83 -0.15
N VAL A 163 0.28 3.57 0.26
CA VAL A 163 0.59 3.14 1.63
C VAL A 163 2.08 3.33 1.95
N ILE A 164 3.01 2.98 1.04
CA ILE A 164 4.46 3.20 1.25
C ILE A 164 4.76 4.69 1.46
N ALA A 165 4.18 5.56 0.63
CA ALA A 165 4.40 7.00 0.74
C ALA A 165 4.00 7.54 2.12
N VAL A 166 2.88 7.06 2.66
CA VAL A 166 2.43 7.41 4.01
C VAL A 166 3.36 6.84 5.08
N LEU A 167 3.86 5.60 4.94
CA LEU A 167 4.82 5.01 5.87
C LEU A 167 6.14 5.81 5.95
N VAL A 168 6.64 6.25 4.80
CA VAL A 168 7.87 7.06 4.72
C VAL A 168 7.63 8.43 5.36
N GLN A 169 6.51 9.08 5.05
CA GLN A 169 6.13 10.34 5.71
C GLN A 169 5.98 10.15 7.24
N GLY A 170 5.53 8.98 7.68
CA GLY A 170 5.33 8.64 9.09
C GLY A 170 6.62 8.54 9.90
N MET A 171 7.78 8.45 9.24
CA MET A 171 9.08 8.47 9.93
C MET A 171 9.42 9.86 10.50
N VAL A 172 8.85 10.91 9.93
CA VAL A 172 9.20 12.30 10.26
C VAL A 172 8.03 13.04 10.90
N GLU A 173 6.81 12.49 10.83
CA GLU A 173 5.60 13.13 11.36
C GLU A 173 4.61 12.12 11.94
N ASN A 174 3.82 12.55 12.92
CA ASN A 174 2.66 11.78 13.36
C ASN A 174 1.45 12.06 12.46
N ILE A 175 1.30 11.26 11.41
CA ILE A 175 0.25 11.45 10.39
C ILE A 175 -1.15 11.19 10.96
N TRP A 176 -1.26 10.31 11.95
CA TRP A 176 -2.54 9.88 12.52
C TRP A 176 -3.16 10.89 13.50
N TYR A 177 -2.44 11.96 13.82
CA TYR A 177 -3.02 13.10 14.52
C TYR A 177 -4.15 13.75 13.71
N ASN A 178 -4.08 13.70 12.37
CA ASN A 178 -5.16 14.17 11.52
C ASN A 178 -6.10 13.02 11.15
N TYR A 179 -7.30 13.02 11.73
CA TYR A 179 -8.34 12.00 11.49
C TYR A 179 -8.69 11.84 10.00
N ARG A 180 -8.53 12.89 9.18
CA ARG A 180 -8.77 12.81 7.74
C ARG A 180 -7.75 11.90 7.07
N VAL A 181 -6.47 12.06 7.41
CA VAL A 181 -5.40 11.24 6.83
C VAL A 181 -5.43 9.84 7.39
N TYR A 182 -5.76 9.69 8.68
CA TYR A 182 -6.03 8.39 9.30
C TYR A 182 -7.07 7.59 8.50
N LEU A 183 -8.22 8.21 8.18
CA LEU A 183 -9.27 7.57 7.38
C LEU A 183 -8.81 7.24 5.96
N MET A 184 -8.08 8.15 5.30
CA MET A 184 -7.58 7.91 3.94
C MET A 184 -6.66 6.69 3.86
N ILE A 185 -5.80 6.46 4.87
CA ILE A 185 -4.92 5.29 4.91
C ILE A 185 -5.73 3.99 4.93
N TRP A 186 -6.76 3.92 5.77
CA TRP A 186 -7.61 2.74 5.87
C TRP A 186 -8.42 2.52 4.59
N LEU A 187 -8.88 3.59 3.94
CA LEU A 187 -9.57 3.50 2.65
C LEU A 187 -8.64 3.02 1.53
N VAL A 188 -7.44 3.58 1.42
CA VAL A 188 -6.45 3.17 0.40
C VAL A 188 -6.01 1.72 0.63
N THR A 189 -5.84 1.31 1.88
CA THR A 189 -5.50 -0.07 2.21
C THR A 189 -6.65 -1.04 1.91
N GLY A 190 -7.89 -0.64 2.21
CA GLY A 190 -9.09 -1.38 1.81
C GLY A 190 -9.19 -1.54 0.28
N LEU A 191 -8.90 -0.47 -0.47
CA LEU A 191 -8.86 -0.51 -1.93
C LEU A 191 -7.75 -1.42 -2.45
N ALA A 192 -6.55 -1.38 -1.87
CA ALA A 192 -5.46 -2.30 -2.21
C ALA A 192 -5.87 -3.76 -2.00
N SER A 193 -6.44 -4.07 -0.83
CA SER A 193 -6.92 -5.41 -0.50
C SER A 193 -8.03 -5.88 -1.45
N ALA A 194 -8.98 -5.00 -1.78
CA ALA A 194 -10.04 -5.30 -2.74
C ALA A 194 -9.48 -5.55 -4.15
N ALA A 195 -8.56 -4.73 -4.63
CA ALA A 195 -7.93 -4.90 -5.95
C ALA A 195 -7.16 -6.22 -6.04
N VAL A 196 -6.34 -6.52 -5.02
CA VAL A 196 -5.58 -7.77 -4.94
C VAL A 196 -6.53 -8.98 -4.86
N ARG A 197 -7.58 -8.92 -4.05
CA ARG A 197 -8.53 -10.02 -3.87
C ARG A 197 -9.36 -10.29 -5.12
N THR A 198 -9.90 -9.24 -5.76
CA THR A 198 -10.65 -9.39 -7.01
C THR A 198 -9.75 -9.94 -8.11
N GLY A 199 -8.53 -9.40 -8.24
CA GLY A 199 -7.56 -9.92 -9.20
C GLY A 199 -7.21 -11.39 -8.94
N THR A 200 -6.99 -11.77 -7.68
CA THR A 200 -6.70 -13.17 -7.30
C THR A 200 -7.86 -14.10 -7.62
N ALA A 201 -9.11 -13.68 -7.37
CA ALA A 201 -10.28 -14.49 -7.69
C ALA A 201 -10.45 -14.75 -9.19
N LEU A 202 -10.12 -13.77 -10.03
CA LEU A 202 -10.14 -13.93 -11.49
C LEU A 202 -9.07 -14.91 -11.99
N VAL A 203 -7.89 -14.89 -11.36
CA VAL A 203 -6.80 -15.84 -11.63
C VAL A 203 -7.20 -17.25 -11.18
N ASP A 204 -7.86 -17.39 -10.03
CA ASP A 204 -8.35 -18.69 -9.54
C ASP A 204 -9.45 -19.27 -10.46
N GLU A 205 -10.32 -18.41 -11.03
CA GLU A 205 -11.37 -18.84 -11.94
C GLU A 205 -10.81 -19.37 -13.26
N SER A 206 -9.77 -18.73 -13.80
CA SER A 206 -9.16 -19.20 -15.03
C SER A 206 -8.37 -20.50 -14.86
N GLU A 207 -7.64 -20.66 -13.75
CA GLU A 207 -6.93 -21.92 -13.44
C GLU A 207 -7.91 -23.10 -13.26
N ARG A 208 -9.10 -22.87 -12.67
CA ARG A 208 -10.13 -23.91 -12.55
C ARG A 208 -10.71 -24.31 -13.90
N GLY A 209 -11.00 -23.34 -14.77
CA GLY A 209 -11.53 -23.61 -16.11
C GLY A 209 -10.56 -24.44 -16.97
N GLU A 210 -9.25 -24.21 -16.84
CA GLU A 210 -8.23 -25.00 -17.52
C GLU A 210 -8.23 -26.46 -17.02
N GLY A 211 -8.23 -26.67 -15.70
CA GLY A 211 -8.26 -28.01 -15.11
C GLY A 211 -9.49 -28.84 -15.49
N ASP A 212 -10.67 -28.22 -15.53
CA ASP A 212 -11.91 -28.90 -15.95
C ASP A 212 -11.87 -29.29 -17.44
N SER A 213 -11.28 -28.44 -18.29
CA SER A 213 -11.12 -28.70 -19.72
C SER A 213 -10.14 -29.85 -20.00
N GLU A 214 -9.05 -29.92 -19.22
CA GLU A 214 -8.05 -30.97 -19.34
C GLU A 214 -8.61 -32.32 -18.87
N ALA A 215 -9.33 -32.33 -17.73
CA ALA A 215 -10.02 -33.51 -17.22
C ALA A 215 -11.04 -34.08 -18.22
N TYR A 216 -11.86 -33.21 -18.82
CA TYR A 216 -12.82 -33.62 -19.86
C TYR A 216 -12.11 -34.21 -21.10
N THR A 217 -11.01 -33.61 -21.54
CA THR A 217 -10.26 -34.09 -22.71
C THR A 217 -9.65 -35.48 -22.45
N VAL A 218 -9.14 -35.72 -21.24
CA VAL A 218 -8.61 -37.02 -20.81
C VAL A 218 -9.73 -38.08 -20.77
N ASP A 219 -10.90 -37.74 -20.23
CA ASP A 219 -12.05 -38.64 -20.20
C ASP A 219 -12.55 -39.03 -21.60
N VAL A 220 -12.64 -38.06 -22.52
CA VAL A 220 -13.02 -38.33 -23.92
C VAL A 220 -11.98 -39.22 -24.62
N MET A 221 -10.68 -39.01 -24.38
CA MET A 221 -9.64 -39.87 -24.94
C MET A 221 -9.67 -41.29 -24.36
N HIS A 222 -9.92 -41.44 -23.06
CA HIS A 222 -10.12 -42.75 -22.43
C HIS A 222 -11.36 -43.45 -22.96
N PHE A 223 -12.47 -42.73 -23.15
CA PHE A 223 -13.69 -43.25 -23.73
C PHE A 223 -13.49 -43.71 -25.19
N SER A 224 -12.80 -42.90 -26.01
CA SER A 224 -12.51 -43.21 -27.41
C SER A 224 -11.64 -44.47 -27.55
N ARG A 225 -10.54 -44.57 -26.78
CA ARG A 225 -9.70 -45.78 -26.71
C ARG A 225 -10.44 -47.01 -26.20
N GLY A 226 -11.36 -46.85 -25.26
CA GLY A 226 -12.23 -47.92 -24.77
C GLY A 226 -13.18 -48.46 -25.86
N SER A 227 -13.67 -47.57 -26.73
CA SER A 227 -14.55 -47.93 -27.85
C SER A 227 -13.80 -48.62 -29.01
N GLU A 228 -12.60 -48.15 -29.36
CA GLU A 228 -11.77 -48.78 -30.41
C GLU A 228 -11.32 -50.20 -30.02
N ASN A 229 -10.98 -50.42 -28.75
CA ASN A 229 -10.63 -51.75 -28.25
C ASN A 229 -11.81 -52.72 -28.17
N LYS A 230 -13.06 -52.21 -28.04
CA LYS A 230 -14.27 -53.04 -28.16
C LYS A 230 -14.58 -53.38 -29.63
N ALA A 231 -14.38 -52.45 -30.56
CA ALA A 231 -14.60 -52.67 -31.99
C ALA A 231 -13.60 -53.68 -32.61
N LYS A 232 -12.37 -53.76 -32.09
CA LYS A 232 -11.38 -54.78 -32.51
C LYS A 232 -11.60 -56.17 -31.90
N LYS A 233 -12.54 -56.33 -30.96
CA LYS A 233 -12.81 -57.60 -30.25
C LYS A 233 -14.16 -58.23 -30.60
N SER A 234 -14.94 -57.65 -31.50
CA SER A 234 -16.14 -58.32 -32.05
C SER A 234 -15.73 -59.23 -33.22
N PRO A 235 -15.97 -60.55 -33.14
CA PRO A 235 -15.70 -61.52 -34.22
C PRO A 235 -16.61 -61.33 -35.43
#